data_AF-A0A0D0GFP4-F1
#
_entry.id   AF-A0A0D0GFP4-F1
#
_cell.length_a   1.000
_cell.length_b   1.000
_cell.length_c   1.000
_cell.angle_alpha   90.00
_cell.angle_beta   90.00
_cell.angle_gamma   90.00
#
_symmetry.space_group_name_H-M   'P 1'
#
loop_
_entity.id
_entity.type
_entity.pdbx_description
1 polymer ?
#
loop_
_entity_poly.entity_id
_entity_poly.type
_entity_poly.pdbx_seq_one_letter_code
_entity_poly.pdbx_strand_id
1 'polypeptide(L)'
;MANHPPYSVILSFTGDSFDVRAVEKEKIAASIADSLAIPILLDEFDYKLDDEFARRLGVVMLNLIALGQPDIKQFMSVTQEPTDQ
;
A
#
# COMPACT_ATOMS: atom_id res chain seq x y z
N MET A 1 1.93 17.49 -21.27
CA MET A 1 1.99 16.68 -20.04
C MET A 1 1.61 17.60 -18.90
N ALA A 2 0.54 17.31 -18.17
CA ALA A 2 0.10 18.19 -17.09
C ALA A 2 1.18 18.21 -15.99
N ASN A 3 1.60 19.40 -15.56
CA ASN A 3 2.53 19.58 -14.44
C ASN A 3 1.81 19.23 -13.15
N HIS A 4 1.81 17.95 -12.81
CA HIS A 4 1.28 17.46 -11.55
C HIS A 4 2.38 17.57 -10.47
N PRO A 5 2.09 18.16 -9.29
CA PRO A 5 2.99 18.08 -8.14
C PRO A 5 3.15 16.61 -7.69
N PRO A 6 4.20 16.30 -6.92
CA PRO A 6 4.36 14.97 -6.33
C PRO A 6 3.14 14.58 -5.48
N TYR A 7 2.57 13.41 -5.75
CA TYR A 7 1.45 12.87 -5.00
C TYR A 7 1.86 11.69 -4.12
N SER A 8 1.13 11.51 -3.03
CA SER A 8 0.95 10.25 -2.33
C SER A 8 -0.35 9.61 -2.79
N VAL A 9 -0.41 8.27 -2.76
CA VAL A 9 -1.64 7.52 -3.01
C VAL A 9 -2.18 7.02 -1.68
N ILE A 10 -3.46 7.28 -1.43
CA ILE A 10 -4.21 6.71 -0.31
C ILE A 10 -5.12 5.63 -0.87
N LEU A 11 -5.02 4.43 -0.31
CA LEU A 11 -5.92 3.32 -0.55
C LEU A 11 -6.81 3.13 0.68
N SER A 12 -8.12 3.08 0.48
CA SER A 12 -9.09 2.86 1.57
C SER A 12 -10.09 1.80 1.19
N PHE A 13 -10.37 0.85 2.08
CA PHE A 13 -11.43 -0.13 1.90
C PHE A 13 -12.73 0.39 2.52
N THR A 14 -13.82 0.34 1.76
CA THR A 14 -15.16 0.82 2.18
C THR A 14 -16.11 -0.30 2.61
N GLY A 15 -15.63 -1.55 2.62
CA GLY A 15 -16.41 -2.76 2.92
C GLY A 15 -16.75 -3.59 1.67
N ASP A 16 -16.99 -2.94 0.54
CA ASP A 16 -17.35 -3.59 -0.73
C ASP A 16 -16.49 -3.12 -1.92
N SER A 17 -15.70 -2.06 -1.73
CA SER A 17 -14.85 -1.49 -2.76
C SER A 17 -13.60 -0.82 -2.16
N PHE A 18 -12.68 -0.45 -3.05
CA PHE A 18 -11.52 0.36 -2.71
C PHE A 18 -11.62 1.74 -3.33
N ASP A 19 -11.32 2.75 -2.53
CA ASP A 19 -11.11 4.11 -2.99
C ASP A 19 -9.61 4.41 -3.08
N VAL A 20 -9.17 4.83 -4.27
CA VAL A 20 -7.78 5.16 -4.58
C VAL A 20 -7.69 6.65 -4.89
N ARG A 21 -7.02 7.41 -4.02
CA ARG A 21 -6.95 8.87 -4.14
C ARG A 21 -5.52 9.35 -4.20
N ALA A 22 -5.23 10.21 -5.16
CA ALA A 22 -3.99 10.99 -5.21
C ALA A 22 -4.14 12.23 -4.32
N VAL A 23 -3.18 12.44 -3.42
CA VAL A 23 -3.14 13.57 -2.48
C VAL A 23 -1.76 14.19 -2.52
N GLU A 24 -1.67 15.52 -2.50
CA GLU A 24 -0.38 16.22 -2.43
C GLU A 24 0.41 15.77 -1.21
N LYS A 25 1.70 15.47 -1.40
CA LYS A 25 2.57 14.93 -0.34
C LYS A 25 2.62 15.85 0.88
N GLU A 26 2.66 17.16 0.64
CA GLU A 26 2.75 18.18 1.68
C GLU A 26 1.50 18.21 2.57
N LYS A 27 0.32 17.91 2.00
CA LYS A 27 -0.95 17.93 2.74
C LYS A 27 -1.12 16.77 3.69
N ILE A 28 -0.48 15.63 3.41
CA ILE A 28 -0.60 14.42 4.23
C ILE A 28 0.59 14.20 5.17
N ALA A 29 1.72 14.86 4.95
CA ALA A 29 2.96 14.66 5.70
C ALA A 29 2.78 14.72 7.22
N ALA A 30 2.09 15.75 7.73
CA ALA A 30 1.83 15.88 9.17
C ALA A 30 0.90 14.78 9.71
N SER A 31 -0.07 14.33 8.91
CA SER A 31 -1.08 13.35 9.30
C SER A 31 -0.54 11.92 9.38
N ILE A 32 0.58 11.62 8.72
CA ILE A 32 1.18 10.27 8.70
C ILE A 32 2.44 10.16 9.57
N ALA A 33 2.87 11.24 10.22
CA ALA A 33 4.12 11.27 10.99
C ALA A 33 4.19 10.19 12.08
N ASP A 34 3.08 9.93 12.77
CA ASP A 34 2.97 8.92 13.83
C ASP A 34 2.21 7.65 13.38
N SER A 35 2.03 7.48 12.06
CA SER A 35 1.29 6.34 11.52
C SER A 35 2.15 5.08 11.43
N LEU A 36 1.49 3.92 11.43
CA LEU A 36 2.16 2.63 11.19
C LEU A 36 2.75 2.62 9.78
N ALA A 37 4.08 2.50 9.70
CA ALA A 37 4.81 2.40 8.44
C ALA A 37 5.41 1.00 8.30
N ILE A 38 5.21 0.37 7.14
CA ILE A 38 5.95 -0.81 6.71
C ILE A 38 6.89 -0.34 5.60
N PRO A 39 8.19 -0.14 5.88
CA PRO A 39 9.13 0.22 4.84
C PRO A 39 9.30 -0.95 3.86
N ILE A 40 9.20 -0.67 2.57
CA ILE A 40 9.52 -1.61 1.49
C ILE A 40 10.74 -1.04 0.80
N LEU A 41 11.88 -1.72 0.93
CA LEU A 41 13.16 -1.23 0.41
C LEU A 41 13.33 -1.71 -1.02
N LEU A 42 13.83 -0.84 -1.92
CA LEU A 42 13.96 -1.19 -3.34
C LEU A 42 15.11 -2.16 -3.63
N ASP A 43 16.10 -2.25 -2.74
CA ASP A 43 17.22 -3.19 -2.85
C ASP A 43 16.77 -4.65 -2.70
N GLU A 44 15.71 -4.92 -1.92
CA GLU A 44 15.04 -6.23 -1.83
C GLU A 44 14.43 -6.70 -3.16
N PHE A 45 14.33 -5.80 -4.14
CA PHE A 45 13.71 -6.03 -5.46
C PHE A 45 14.67 -5.71 -6.63
N ASP A 46 15.98 -5.72 -6.40
CA ASP A 46 17.00 -5.36 -7.41
C ASP A 46 16.73 -3.99 -8.07
N TYR A 47 16.08 -3.07 -7.34
CA TYR A 47 15.62 -1.77 -7.83
C TYR A 47 14.69 -1.85 -9.06
N LYS A 48 14.00 -2.98 -9.24
CA LYS A 48 13.00 -3.19 -10.30
C LYS A 48 11.60 -3.05 -9.75
N LEU A 49 10.78 -2.30 -10.48
CA LEU A 49 9.36 -2.12 -10.21
C LEU A 49 8.55 -2.92 -11.24
N ASP A 50 8.76 -4.23 -11.27
CA ASP A 50 8.09 -5.15 -12.19
C ASP A 50 6.80 -5.73 -11.60
N ASP A 51 6.18 -6.67 -12.32
CA ASP A 51 4.91 -7.29 -11.91
C ASP A 51 5.03 -8.01 -10.56
N GLU A 52 6.21 -8.53 -10.22
CA GLU A 52 6.45 -9.21 -8.96
C GLU A 52 6.54 -8.21 -7.81
N PHE A 53 7.25 -7.09 -8.00
CA PHE A 53 7.20 -5.97 -7.05
C PHE A 53 5.76 -5.48 -6.84
N ALA A 54 5.01 -5.23 -7.92
CA ALA A 54 3.64 -4.74 -7.86
C ALA A 54 2.73 -5.73 -7.11
N ARG A 55 2.89 -7.04 -7.36
CA ARG A 55 2.18 -8.10 -6.64
C ARG A 55 2.46 -8.03 -5.15
N ARG A 56 3.73 -8.01 -4.72
CA ARG A 56 4.09 -7.98 -3.29
C ARG A 56 3.63 -6.71 -2.60
N LEU A 57 3.78 -5.56 -3.25
CA LEU A 57 3.28 -4.29 -2.76
C LEU A 57 1.77 -4.35 -2.48
N GLY A 58 1.00 -4.90 -3.42
CA GLY A 58 -0.44 -5.12 -3.25
C GLY A 58 -0.77 -6.04 -2.06
N VAL A 59 -0.05 -7.14 -1.88
CA VAL A 59 -0.24 -8.05 -0.74
C VAL A 59 0.04 -7.34 0.59
N VAL A 60 1.11 -6.56 0.69
CA VAL A 60 1.43 -5.78 1.91
C VAL A 60 0.31 -4.79 2.23
N MET A 61 -0.18 -4.04 1.24
CA MET A 61 -1.28 -3.09 1.44
C MET A 61 -2.56 -3.79 1.92
N LEU A 62 -2.93 -4.93 1.32
CA LEU A 62 -4.12 -5.68 1.72
C LEU A 62 -3.99 -6.26 3.13
N ASN A 63 -2.82 -6.81 3.46
CA ASN A 63 -2.53 -7.31 4.81
C ASN A 63 -2.62 -6.19 5.85
N LEU A 64 -2.08 -4.99 5.56
CA LEU A 64 -2.16 -3.82 6.43
C LEU A 64 -3.59 -3.37 6.67
N ILE A 65 -4.42 -3.31 5.62
CA ILE A 65 -5.85 -3.02 5.74
C ILE A 65 -6.55 -4.07 6.59
N ALA A 66 -6.23 -5.35 6.38
CA ALA A 66 -6.82 -6.47 7.12
C ALA A 66 -6.48 -6.48 8.62
N LEU A 67 -5.45 -5.73 9.08
CA LEU A 67 -5.19 -5.53 10.51
C LEU A 67 -6.27 -4.67 11.17
N GLY A 68 -6.76 -3.63 10.47
CA GLY A 68 -7.82 -2.73 10.96
C GLY A 68 -9.24 -3.14 10.55
N GLN A 69 -9.38 -3.85 9.44
CA GLN A 69 -10.66 -4.28 8.86
C GLN A 69 -10.59 -5.77 8.45
N PRO A 70 -10.67 -6.71 9.42
CA PRO A 70 -10.39 -8.12 9.18
C PRO A 70 -11.37 -8.80 8.21
N ASP A 71 -12.57 -8.25 8.04
CA ASP A 71 -13.61 -8.80 7.15
C ASP A 71 -13.15 -8.89 5.69
N ILE A 72 -12.18 -8.06 5.28
CA ILE A 72 -11.63 -8.10 3.92
C ILE A 72 -10.94 -9.44 3.61
N LYS A 73 -10.48 -10.17 4.65
CA LYS A 73 -9.79 -11.46 4.49
C LYS A 73 -10.64 -12.48 3.75
N GLN A 74 -11.97 -12.40 3.81
CA GLN A 74 -12.86 -13.29 3.07
C GLN A 74 -12.77 -13.10 1.54
N PHE A 75 -12.29 -11.94 1.08
CA PHE A 75 -12.10 -11.61 -0.33
C PHE A 75 -10.65 -11.80 -0.79
N MET A 76 -9.72 -12.12 0.12
CA MET A 76 -8.30 -12.22 -0.17
C MET A 76 -7.91 -13.66 -0.52
N SER A 77 -7.50 -13.88 -1.77
CA SER A 77 -6.85 -15.11 -2.23
C SER A 77 -5.40 -14.84 -2.62
N VAL A 78 -4.69 -14.08 -1.79
CA VAL A 78 -3.32 -13.65 -2.06
C VAL A 78 -2.31 -14.68 -1.57
N THR A 79 -1.28 -14.95 -2.37
CA THR A 79 -0.14 -15.74 -1.94
C THR A 79 0.66 -14.93 -0.93
N GLN A 80 0.60 -15.35 0.34
CA GLN A 80 1.50 -14.88 1.38
C GLN A 80 2.88 -15.46 1.07
N GLU A 81 3.88 -14.63 0.81
CA GLU A 81 5.25 -15.10 0.93
C GLU A 81 5.59 -15.24 2.42
N PRO A 82 6.41 -16.22 2.80
CA PRO A 82 6.87 -16.29 4.19
C PRO A 82 7.50 -14.95 4.55
N THR A 83 6.89 -14.26 5.52
CA THR A 83 7.58 -13.21 6.24
C THR A 83 8.67 -13.93 7.02
N ASP A 84 9.88 -14.00 6.45
CA ASP A 84 11.04 -14.44 7.22
C ASP A 84 11.11 -13.54 8.47
N GLN A 85 11.21 -14.21 9.62
CA GLN A 85 11.17 -13.62 10.96
C GLN A 85 12.35 -12.68 11.23
#